data_AF-A0A7W1LTD4-F1
#
_entry.id   AF-A0A7W1LTD4-F1
#
_cell.length_a   1.000
_cell.length_b   1.000
_cell.length_c   1.000
_cell.angle_alpha   90.00
_cell.angle_beta   90.00
_cell.angle_gamma   90.00
#
_symmetry.space_group_name_H-M   'P 1'
#
loop_
_entity.id
_entity.type
_entity.pdbx_description
1 polymer ?
#
loop_
_entity_poly.entity_id
_entity_poly.type
_entity_poly.pdbx_seq_one_letter_code
_entity_poly.pdbx_strand_id
1 'polypeptide(L)'
;MTTNEIDAAAIRQVVAVDDVRFPHADVAIASCVKRVHDGREAPAVGKDAPLPAAGRLTYVLVRTGDEWRIASAQTTPIFGA
;
A
#
# COMPACT_ATOMS: atom_id res chain seq x y z
N MET A 1 14.37 26.64 -5.61
CA MET A 1 13.83 25.27 -5.71
C MET A 1 13.87 24.70 -4.31
N THR A 2 12.79 24.87 -3.56
CA THR A 2 12.67 24.35 -2.18
C THR A 2 12.28 22.89 -2.27
N THR A 3 13.09 22.01 -1.69
CA THR A 3 12.70 20.64 -1.41
C THR A 3 11.56 20.71 -0.40
N ASN A 4 10.33 20.39 -0.80
CA ASN A 4 9.26 20.15 0.16
C ASN A 4 9.61 18.84 0.88
N GLU A 5 10.19 18.97 2.07
CA GLU A 5 10.39 17.83 2.96
C GLU A 5 9.03 17.29 3.36
N ILE A 6 8.80 16.00 3.11
CA ILE A 6 7.63 15.29 3.62
C ILE A 6 8.04 14.70 4.97
N ASP A 7 7.37 15.11 6.04
CA ASP A 7 7.50 14.45 7.34
C ASP A 7 6.91 13.04 7.23
N ALA A 8 7.77 12.02 7.27
CA ALA A 8 7.35 10.62 7.23
C ALA A 8 6.39 10.27 8.38
N ALA A 9 6.45 11.00 9.52
CA ALA A 9 5.54 10.80 10.64
C ALA A 9 4.10 11.25 10.32
N ALA A 10 3.90 12.13 9.34
CA ALA A 10 2.58 12.58 8.90
C ALA A 10 1.93 11.65 7.85
N ILE A 11 2.67 10.69 7.29
CA ILE A 11 2.13 9.76 6.29
C ILE A 11 1.33 8.67 6.98
N ARG A 12 0.01 8.68 6.78
CA ARG A 12 -0.88 7.63 7.26
C ARG A 12 -1.26 6.68 6.13
N GLN A 13 -1.22 5.39 6.43
CA GLN A 13 -1.67 4.35 5.50
C GLN A 13 -2.81 3.54 6.13
N VAL A 14 -3.80 3.20 5.33
CA VAL A 14 -4.88 2.28 5.72
C VAL A 14 -4.88 1.14 4.73
N VAL A 15 -4.78 -0.09 5.23
CA VAL A 15 -4.86 -1.31 4.42
C VAL A 15 -6.12 -2.06 4.80
N ALA A 16 -7.02 -2.23 3.83
CA ALA A 16 -8.19 -3.08 3.95
C ALA A 16 -7.93 -4.40 3.23
N VAL A 17 -8.23 -5.53 3.88
CA VAL A 17 -8.14 -6.86 3.26
C VAL A 17 -9.47 -7.15 2.56
N ASP A 18 -9.41 -7.46 1.27
CA ASP A 18 -10.57 -7.78 0.45
C ASP A 18 -10.79 -9.30 0.36
N ASP A 19 -9.73 -10.09 0.23
CA ASP A 19 -9.79 -11.55 0.11
C ASP A 19 -8.49 -12.19 0.65
N VAL A 20 -8.60 -13.43 1.13
CA VAL A 20 -7.46 -14.25 1.58
C VAL A 20 -7.60 -15.67 1.04
N ARG A 21 -6.57 -16.15 0.36
CA ARG A 21 -6.50 -17.51 -0.19
C ARG A 21 -5.31 -18.26 0.39
N PHE A 22 -5.50 -19.55 0.66
CA PHE A 22 -4.46 -20.44 1.19
C PHE A 22 -4.12 -21.52 0.15
N PRO A 23 -3.21 -21.25 -0.81
CA PRO A 23 -2.80 -22.25 -1.79
C PRO A 23 -2.01 -23.42 -1.18
N HIS A 24 -1.46 -23.24 0.03
CA HIS A 24 -0.74 -24.26 0.80
C HIS A 24 -0.95 -24.01 2.31
N ALA A 25 -0.75 -25.02 3.17
CA ALA A 25 -0.94 -24.89 4.62
C ALA A 25 -0.09 -23.77 5.25
N ASP A 26 1.10 -23.55 4.68
CA ASP A 26 2.10 -22.58 5.14
C ASP A 26 2.21 -21.35 4.22
N VAL A 27 1.28 -21.16 3.27
CA VAL A 27 1.28 -20.00 2.37
C VAL A 27 -0.12 -19.38 2.33
N ALA A 28 -0.18 -18.06 2.50
CA ALA A 28 -1.39 -17.28 2.30
C ALA A 28 -1.13 -16.15 1.30
N ILE A 29 -2.13 -15.84 0.48
CA ILE A 29 -2.14 -14.68 -0.41
C ILE A 29 -3.29 -13.79 0.03
N ALA A 30 -2.98 -12.58 0.48
CA ALA A 30 -3.97 -11.58 0.84
C ALA A 30 -4.06 -10.50 -0.25
N SER A 31 -5.26 -10.30 -0.77
CA SER A 31 -5.58 -9.20 -1.67
C SER A 31 -6.14 -8.06 -0.85
N CYS A 32 -5.59 -6.86 -1.03
CA CYS A 32 -5.89 -5.69 -0.22
C CYS A 32 -6.09 -4.44 -1.07
N VAL A 33 -6.75 -3.44 -0.50
CA VAL A 33 -6.71 -2.05 -0.96
C VAL A 33 -5.95 -1.22 0.06
N LYS A 34 -4.86 -0.60 -0.41
CA LYS A 34 -4.08 0.36 0.35
C LYS A 34 -4.53 1.78 0.00
N ARG A 35 -4.76 2.61 1.02
CA ARG A 35 -4.94 4.05 0.89
C ARG A 35 -3.81 4.79 1.60
N VAL A 36 -3.25 5.81 0.96
CA VAL A 36 -2.15 6.63 1.46
C VAL A 36 -2.65 8.06 1.62
N HIS A 37 -2.43 8.62 2.81
CA HIS A 37 -2.68 10.01 3.13
C HIS A 37 -1.32 10.64 3.48
N ASP A 38 -0.84 11.56 2.67
CA ASP A 38 0.50 12.17 2.82
C ASP A 38 0.46 13.68 3.13
N GLY A 39 -0.73 14.21 3.43
CA GLY A 39 -0.90 15.58 3.93
C GLY A 39 -0.66 16.68 2.89
N ARG A 40 -0.41 16.35 1.62
CA ARG A 40 -0.18 17.35 0.58
C ARG A 40 -1.49 17.90 0.03
N GLU A 41 -1.66 19.22 0.08
CA GLU A 41 -2.64 19.95 -0.73
C GLU A 41 -1.99 20.25 -2.08
N ALA A 42 -2.23 19.41 -3.09
CA ALA A 42 -1.54 19.48 -4.37
C ALA A 42 -2.37 20.23 -5.44
N PRO A 43 -1.74 21.07 -6.30
CA PRO A 43 -2.40 21.65 -7.47
C PRO A 43 -2.79 20.55 -8.47
N ALA A 44 -3.90 20.73 -9.18
CA ALA A 44 -4.53 19.69 -10.00
C ALA A 44 -3.68 19.18 -11.20
N VAL A 45 -2.64 19.92 -11.60
CA VAL A 45 -1.77 19.59 -12.76
C VAL A 45 -0.32 20.02 -12.52
N GLY A 46 0.60 19.36 -13.21
CA GLY A 46 2.04 19.68 -13.20
C GLY A 46 2.88 18.66 -12.42
N LYS A 47 4.17 18.94 -12.27
CA LYS A 47 5.12 18.06 -11.54
C LYS A 47 4.76 17.87 -10.05
N ASP A 48 3.94 18.77 -9.52
CA ASP A 48 3.48 18.79 -8.13
C ASP A 48 2.05 18.22 -8.00
N ALA A 49 1.52 17.59 -9.07
CA ALA A 49 0.21 16.96 -9.06
C ALA A 49 0.12 15.80 -8.04
N PRO A 50 -1.09 15.48 -7.52
CA PRO A 50 -1.26 14.43 -6.53
C PRO A 50 -0.78 13.07 -7.05
N LEU A 51 -0.04 12.33 -6.22
CA LEU A 51 0.24 10.92 -6.49
C LEU A 51 -1.04 10.09 -6.28
N PRO A 52 -1.16 8.90 -6.91
CA PRO A 52 -2.27 8.00 -6.62
C PRO A 52 -2.37 7.70 -5.12
N ALA A 53 -3.49 8.08 -4.50
CA ALA A 53 -3.75 7.89 -3.08
C ALA A 53 -4.26 6.47 -2.75
N ALA A 54 -4.50 5.63 -3.76
CA ALA A 54 -4.98 4.27 -3.61
C ALA A 54 -4.18 3.27 -4.47
N GLY A 55 -4.04 2.04 -3.96
CA GLY A 55 -3.38 0.96 -4.67
C GLY A 55 -3.97 -0.42 -4.32
N ARG A 56 -3.97 -1.32 -5.31
CA ARG A 56 -4.17 -2.76 -5.08
C ARG A 56 -2.88 -3.32 -4.50
N LEU A 57 -2.97 -3.93 -3.34
CA LEU A 57 -1.85 -4.49 -2.61
C LEU A 57 -2.02 -5.99 -2.48
N THR A 58 -1.05 -6.76 -2.94
CA THR A 58 -0.98 -8.21 -2.74
C THR A 58 0.13 -8.52 -1.75
N TYR A 59 -0.22 -9.20 -0.67
CA TYR A 59 0.75 -9.82 0.22
C TYR A 59 0.86 -11.32 -0.07
N VAL A 60 2.09 -11.80 -0.19
CA VAL A 60 2.40 -13.23 -0.05
C VAL A 60 2.95 -13.43 1.35
N LEU A 61 2.25 -14.22 2.15
CA LEU A 61 2.64 -14.57 3.50
C LEU A 61 3.09 -16.02 3.55
N VAL A 62 4.17 -16.27 4.29
CA VAL A 62 4.71 -17.60 4.53
C VAL A 62 4.78 -17.83 6.03
N ARG A 63 4.34 -19.00 6.49
CA ARG A 63 4.45 -19.37 7.89
C ARG A 63 5.90 -19.76 8.21
N THR A 64 6.47 -19.15 9.22
CA THR A 64 7.80 -19.48 9.76
C THR A 64 7.68 -19.73 11.26
N GLY A 65 7.72 -20.99 11.68
CA GLY A 65 7.36 -21.38 13.05
C GLY A 65 5.88 -21.10 13.32
N ASP A 66 5.59 -20.43 14.43
CA ASP A 66 4.22 -20.10 14.83
C ASP A 66 3.71 -18.76 14.24
N GLU A 67 4.51 -18.10 13.41
CA GLU A 67 4.21 -16.76 12.90
C GLU A 67 4.06 -16.74 11.37
N TRP A 68 3.20 -15.85 10.88
CA TRP A 68 3.15 -15.49 9.47
C TRP A 68 4.06 -14.31 9.19
N ARG A 69 4.90 -14.41 8.16
CA ARG A 69 5.79 -13.34 7.71
C ARG A 69 5.47 -12.96 6.28
N ILE A 70 5.61 -11.68 5.95
CA ILE A 70 5.45 -11.19 4.57
C ILE A 70 6.70 -11.58 3.78
N ALA A 71 6.56 -12.48 2.82
CA ALA A 71 7.62 -12.84 1.89
C ALA A 71 7.66 -11.90 0.68
N SER A 72 6.50 -11.36 0.28
CA SER A 72 6.40 -10.36 -0.78
C SER A 72 5.25 -9.40 -0.53
N ALA A 73 5.45 -8.13 -0.89
CA ALA A 73 4.43 -7.10 -0.92
C ALA A 73 4.54 -6.34 -2.23
N GLN A 74 3.51 -6.44 -3.07
CA GLN A 74 3.46 -5.70 -4.33
C GLN A 74 2.25 -4.77 -4.30
N THR A 75 2.47 -3.49 -4.64
CA THR A 75 1.40 -2.50 -4.77
C THR A 75 1.33 -1.98 -6.20
N THR A 76 0.14 -2.02 -6.79
CA THR A 76 -0.16 -1.42 -8.10
C THR A 76 -1.11 -0.24 -7.91
N PRO A 77 -0.81 0.97 -8.44
CA PRO A 77 -1.72 2.12 -8.35
C PRO A 77 -3.11 1.82 -8.91
N ILE A 78 -4.14 2.37 -8.27
CA ILE A 78 -5.49 2.43 -8.82
C ILE A 78 -5.69 3.84 -9.36
N PHE A 79 -6.02 3.96 -10.65
CA PHE A 79 -6.35 5.23 -11.28
C PHE A 79 -7.87 5.36 -11.42
N GLY A 80 -8.42 6.57 -11.23
CA GLY A 80 -9.84 6.88 -11.47
C GLY A 80 -10.82 6.37 -10.40
N ALA A 81 -10.36 6.16 -9.17
CA ALA A 81 -11.21 5.83 -8.02
C ALA A 81 -11.91 7.06 -7.42
#